data_AF-A0A1B6HRY8-F1
#
_entry.id   AF-A0A1B6HRY8-F1
#
_cell.length_a   1.000
_cell.length_b   1.000
_cell.length_c   1.000
_cell.angle_alpha   90.00
_cell.angle_beta   90.00
_cell.angle_gamma   90.00
#
_symmetry.space_group_name_H-M   'P 1'
#
loop_
_entity.id
_entity.type
_entity.pdbx_description
1 polymer ?
#
loop_
_entity_poly.entity_id
_entity_poly.type
_entity_poly.pdbx_seq_one_letter_code
_entity_poly.pdbx_strand_id
1 'polypeptide(L)'
;LTELDKFKATPLVSRMLDNISARIGLSDRISFEDAKLIYQTCAFETAWHPKSPSPWCALFSKDDLEILEYSEDLKYYWIDGYGYPITYKQACVAVNDMFHHLTDESHPPYTFYFTHSGTILKVLSHLQLYRDPLPLSADLFNKTRLWRTSQIDVFGSNLAFVLFSCKDGYKILTMHQERPVTLPGCPEDDLCPLDSLQDFYRHSIENCDFDQFCHLDT
;
A
#
# COMPACT_ATOMS: atom_id res chain seq x y z
N LEU A 1 15.18 -2.20 5.10
CA LEU A 1 14.64 -2.01 6.47
C LEU A 1 15.34 -0.90 7.27
N THR A 2 16.42 -0.31 6.75
CA THR A 2 17.21 0.74 7.44
C THR A 2 16.38 1.88 8.04
N GLU A 3 15.36 2.38 7.34
CA GLU A 3 14.48 3.43 7.89
C GLU A 3 13.58 2.93 9.03
N LEU A 4 13.10 1.68 8.96
CA LEU A 4 12.36 1.09 10.09
C LEU A 4 13.29 0.93 11.31
N ASP A 5 14.51 0.45 11.10
CA ASP A 5 15.47 0.25 12.20
C ASP A 5 15.86 1.57 12.87
N LYS A 6 16.07 2.63 12.07
CA LYS A 6 16.24 4.00 12.57
C LYS A 6 15.01 4.47 13.35
N PHE A 7 13.81 4.23 12.82
CA PHE A 7 12.56 4.65 13.47
C PHE A 7 12.36 3.98 14.83
N LYS A 8 12.64 2.67 14.92
CA LYS A 8 12.62 1.91 16.19
C LYS A 8 13.55 2.50 17.25
N ALA A 9 14.68 3.08 16.83
CA ALA A 9 15.67 3.69 17.72
C ALA A 9 15.31 5.12 18.16
N THR A 10 14.19 5.70 17.68
CA THR A 10 13.83 7.08 18.00
C THR A 10 13.39 7.24 19.47
N PRO A 11 13.58 8.44 20.07
CA PRO A 11 13.02 8.75 21.38
C PRO A 11 11.49 8.66 21.42
N LEU A 12 10.82 8.83 20.28
CA LEU A 12 9.37 8.69 20.14
C LEU A 12 8.94 7.25 20.45
N VAL A 13 9.56 6.27 19.79
CA VAL A 13 9.30 4.85 20.02
C VAL A 13 9.71 4.43 21.43
N SER A 14 10.84 4.93 21.94
CA SER A 14 11.26 4.62 23.33
C SER A 14 10.21 5.04 24.36
N ARG A 15 9.61 6.23 24.21
CA ARG A 15 8.53 6.71 25.10
C ARG A 15 7.25 5.89 24.95
N MET A 16 6.90 5.48 23.73
CA MET A 16 5.76 4.60 23.49
C MET A 16 5.93 3.27 24.23
N LEU A 17 7.12 2.65 24.16
CA LEU A 17 7.40 1.40 24.87
C LEU A 17 7.34 1.57 26.39
N ASP A 18 7.85 2.69 26.93
CA ASP A 18 7.72 3.02 28.35
C ASP A 18 6.24 3.14 28.78
N ASN A 19 5.42 3.82 27.97
CA ASN A 19 3.99 3.99 28.25
C ASN A 19 3.25 2.65 28.24
N ILE A 20 3.54 1.77 27.27
CA ILE A 20 2.93 0.45 27.18
C ILE A 20 3.37 -0.42 28.38
N SER A 21 4.67 -0.46 28.70
CA SER A 21 5.18 -1.17 29.89
C SER A 21 4.49 -0.73 31.17
N ALA A 22 4.34 0.60 31.37
CA ALA A 22 3.67 1.15 32.54
C ALA A 22 2.20 0.74 32.62
N ARG A 23 1.47 0.70 31.50
CA ARG A 23 0.06 0.26 31.47
C ARG A 23 -0.11 -1.24 31.76
N ILE A 24 0.83 -2.07 31.31
CA ILE A 24 0.84 -3.50 31.61
C ILE A 24 1.26 -3.77 33.07
N GLY A 25 1.94 -2.81 33.71
CA GLY A 25 2.43 -2.92 35.09
C GLY A 25 3.78 -3.63 35.18
N LEU A 26 4.60 -3.57 34.13
CA LEU A 26 5.95 -4.12 34.11
C LEU A 26 6.97 -3.07 34.59
N SER A 27 7.93 -3.52 35.40
CA SER A 27 9.05 -2.69 35.86
C SER A 27 10.08 -2.41 34.76
N ASP A 28 10.23 -3.36 33.83
CA ASP A 28 11.17 -3.29 32.72
C ASP A 28 10.47 -2.87 31.41
N ARG A 29 11.22 -2.17 30.55
CA ARG A 29 10.76 -1.76 29.22
C ARG A 29 10.64 -2.99 28.31
N ILE A 30 9.49 -3.17 27.67
CA ILE A 30 9.28 -4.20 26.64
C ILE A 30 10.04 -3.88 25.35
N SER A 31 10.34 -4.90 24.55
CA SER A 31 10.94 -4.68 23.23
C SER A 31 9.93 -4.10 22.23
N PHE A 32 10.42 -3.52 21.14
CA PHE A 32 9.56 -3.09 20.03
C PHE A 32 8.82 -4.28 19.42
N GLU A 33 9.50 -5.42 19.32
CA GLU A 33 8.99 -6.66 18.78
C GLU A 33 7.83 -7.21 19.63
N ASP A 34 7.91 -7.10 20.96
CA ASP A 34 6.80 -7.45 21.86
C ASP A 34 5.61 -6.52 21.66
N ALA A 35 5.84 -5.20 21.62
CA ALA A 35 4.77 -4.22 21.36
C ALA A 35 4.10 -4.47 19.99
N LYS A 36 4.89 -4.77 18.97
CA LYS A 36 4.40 -5.13 17.64
C LYS A 36 3.62 -6.44 17.64
N LEU A 37 4.07 -7.46 18.38
CA LEU A 37 3.35 -8.72 18.51
C LEU A 37 1.96 -8.48 19.14
N ILE A 38 1.90 -7.73 20.24
CA ILE A 38 0.64 -7.35 20.91
C ILE A 38 -0.28 -6.59 19.93
N TYR A 39 0.27 -5.65 19.16
CA TYR A 39 -0.46 -4.89 18.15
C TYR A 39 -1.05 -5.79 17.06
N GLN A 40 -0.27 -6.74 16.56
CA GLN A 40 -0.74 -7.72 15.57
C GLN A 40 -1.83 -8.61 16.18
N THR A 41 -1.65 -9.11 17.41
CA THR A 41 -2.66 -9.91 18.10
C THR A 41 -3.97 -9.13 18.26
N CYS A 42 -3.91 -7.86 18.66
CA CYS A 42 -5.05 -6.96 18.70
C CYS A 42 -5.79 -6.89 17.35
N ALA A 43 -5.05 -6.67 16.26
CA ALA A 43 -5.63 -6.57 14.91
C ALA A 43 -6.29 -7.88 14.46
N PHE A 44 -5.60 -9.01 14.61
CA PHE A 44 -6.11 -10.33 14.20
C PHE A 44 -7.29 -10.80 15.05
N GLU A 45 -7.25 -10.61 16.38
CA GLU A 45 -8.35 -10.98 17.25
C GLU A 45 -9.59 -10.12 16.96
N THR A 46 -9.41 -8.83 16.71
CA THR A 46 -10.52 -7.94 16.32
C THR A 46 -11.16 -8.40 15.00
N ALA A 47 -10.36 -8.78 14.02
CA ALA A 47 -10.87 -9.31 12.75
C ALA A 47 -11.61 -10.65 12.92
N TRP A 48 -11.10 -11.52 13.80
CA TRP A 48 -11.67 -12.84 14.07
C TRP A 48 -12.94 -12.77 14.94
N HIS A 49 -13.01 -11.79 15.85
CA HIS A 49 -14.10 -11.58 16.80
C HIS A 49 -14.68 -10.16 16.71
N PRO A 50 -15.34 -9.78 15.60
CA PRO A 50 -15.72 -8.38 15.33
C PRO A 50 -16.76 -7.79 16.31
N LYS A 51 -17.42 -8.63 17.13
CA LYS A 51 -18.42 -8.20 18.12
C LYS A 51 -17.84 -8.00 19.51
N SER A 52 -16.59 -8.39 19.75
CA SER A 52 -15.96 -8.38 21.06
C SER A 52 -14.67 -7.57 21.00
N PRO A 53 -14.51 -6.53 21.82
CA PRO A 53 -13.23 -5.81 21.90
C PRO A 53 -12.11 -6.75 22.32
N SER A 54 -11.01 -6.76 21.55
CA SER A 54 -9.82 -7.51 21.90
C SER A 54 -9.17 -6.89 23.15
N PRO A 55 -8.89 -7.68 24.22
CA PRO A 55 -8.17 -7.18 25.39
C PRO A 55 -6.76 -6.69 25.05
N TRP A 56 -6.12 -7.22 24.01
CA TRP A 56 -4.80 -6.76 23.56
C TRP A 56 -4.84 -5.34 23.02
N CYS A 57 -5.95 -4.91 22.44
CA CYS A 57 -6.10 -3.53 21.97
C CYS A 57 -6.18 -2.52 23.12
N ALA A 58 -6.67 -2.94 24.29
CA ALA A 58 -6.81 -2.05 25.46
C ALA A 58 -5.46 -1.60 26.06
N LEU A 59 -4.36 -2.22 25.65
CA LEU A 59 -3.00 -1.88 26.10
C LEU A 59 -2.44 -0.62 25.41
N PHE A 60 -3.05 -0.19 24.31
CA PHE A 60 -2.61 0.95 23.52
C PHE A 60 -3.50 2.17 23.70
N SER A 61 -2.88 3.35 23.68
CA SER A 61 -3.59 4.58 23.35
C SER A 61 -3.61 4.78 21.84
N LYS A 62 -4.41 5.75 21.39
CA LYS A 62 -4.43 6.13 19.97
C LYS A 62 -3.05 6.55 19.46
N ASP A 63 -2.28 7.30 20.25
CA ASP A 63 -0.93 7.74 19.85
C ASP A 63 0.03 6.56 19.71
N ASP A 64 -0.06 5.54 20.58
CA ASP A 64 0.77 4.33 20.46
C ASP A 64 0.43 3.56 19.18
N LEU A 65 -0.86 3.44 18.86
CA LEU A 65 -1.31 2.81 17.61
C LEU A 65 -0.83 3.58 16.37
N GLU A 66 -0.85 4.92 16.39
CA GLU A 66 -0.37 5.73 15.27
C GLU A 66 1.15 5.57 15.04
N ILE A 67 1.94 5.39 16.11
CA ILE A 67 3.39 5.12 16.01
C ILE A 67 3.65 3.73 15.43
N LEU A 68 2.92 2.72 15.89
CA LEU A 68 3.04 1.35 15.38
C LEU A 68 2.54 1.24 13.93
N GLU A 69 1.47 1.94 13.57
CA GLU A 69 0.99 2.06 12.19
C GLU A 69 2.06 2.66 11.28
N TYR A 70 2.71 3.76 11.69
CA TYR A 70 3.78 4.36 10.89
C TYR A 70 4.97 3.44 10.70
N SER A 71 5.25 2.57 11.68
CA SER A 71 6.30 1.56 11.54
C SER A 71 5.98 0.53 10.44
N GLU A 72 4.70 0.14 10.28
CA GLU A 72 4.27 -0.71 9.16
C GLU A 72 4.34 0.07 7.85
N ASP A 73 3.93 1.34 7.84
CA ASP A 73 4.00 2.17 6.65
C ASP A 73 5.44 2.33 6.14
N LEU A 74 6.40 2.57 7.02
CA LEU A 74 7.82 2.58 6.67
C LEU A 74 8.25 1.24 6.08
N LYS A 75 7.91 0.12 6.72
CA LYS A 75 8.26 -1.21 6.22
C LYS A 75 7.77 -1.40 4.78
N TYR A 76 6.48 -1.18 4.56
CA TYR A 76 5.83 -1.45 3.28
C TYR A 76 6.18 -0.41 2.21
N TYR A 77 6.40 0.86 2.58
CA TYR A 77 6.90 1.88 1.66
C TYR A 77 8.25 1.47 1.07
N TRP A 78 9.18 0.98 1.90
CA TRP A 78 10.54 0.65 1.50
C TRP A 78 10.70 -0.72 0.86
N ILE A 79 9.80 -1.68 1.13
CA ILE A 79 9.88 -3.04 0.59
C ILE A 79 8.95 -3.22 -0.62
N ASP A 80 7.74 -2.66 -0.58
CA ASP A 80 6.68 -2.93 -1.55
C ASP A 80 6.17 -1.68 -2.28
N GLY A 81 6.58 -0.49 -1.85
CA GLY A 81 6.11 0.78 -2.38
C GLY A 81 7.19 1.61 -3.10
N TYR A 82 7.15 2.92 -2.85
CA TYR A 82 7.98 3.93 -3.52
C TYR A 82 9.43 4.01 -3.05
N GLY A 83 9.86 3.20 -2.08
CA GLY A 83 11.21 3.29 -1.52
C GLY A 83 12.32 3.12 -2.56
N TYR A 84 12.13 2.20 -3.52
CA TYR A 84 13.07 1.99 -4.61
C TYR A 84 12.33 1.85 -5.95
N PRO A 85 12.83 2.47 -7.03
CA PRO A 85 12.17 2.37 -8.34
C PRO A 85 11.95 0.94 -8.83
N ILE A 86 12.89 0.03 -8.58
CA ILE A 86 12.78 -1.38 -8.97
C ILE A 86 11.55 -2.08 -8.36
N THR A 87 11.16 -1.67 -7.15
CA THR A 87 10.05 -2.28 -6.41
C THR A 87 8.74 -2.18 -7.17
N TYR A 88 8.39 -0.99 -7.67
CA TYR A 88 7.13 -0.78 -8.37
C TYR A 88 7.27 -0.80 -9.90
N LYS A 89 8.47 -0.60 -10.46
CA LYS A 89 8.68 -0.72 -11.92
C LYS A 89 8.29 -2.09 -12.44
N GLN A 90 8.61 -3.16 -11.72
CA GLN A 90 8.27 -4.54 -12.11
C GLN A 90 6.76 -4.78 -12.27
N ALA A 91 5.90 -3.95 -11.65
CA ALA A 91 4.45 -4.05 -11.80
C ALA A 91 3.95 -3.61 -13.20
N CYS A 92 4.84 -3.12 -14.07
CA CYS A 92 4.53 -2.86 -15.48
C CYS A 92 3.93 -4.09 -16.17
N VAL A 93 4.36 -5.30 -15.79
CA VAL A 93 3.84 -6.55 -16.36
C VAL A 93 2.33 -6.68 -16.10
N ALA A 94 1.89 -6.44 -14.86
CA ALA A 94 0.49 -6.53 -14.48
C ALA A 94 -0.35 -5.41 -15.12
N VAL A 95 0.20 -4.20 -15.22
CA VAL A 95 -0.50 -3.08 -15.87
C VAL A 95 -0.62 -3.30 -17.39
N ASN A 96 0.41 -3.85 -18.03
CA ASN A 96 0.35 -4.22 -19.45
C ASN A 96 -0.68 -5.33 -19.70
N ASP A 97 -0.69 -6.37 -18.87
CA ASP A 97 -1.66 -7.46 -18.95
C ASP A 97 -3.10 -6.97 -18.76
N MET A 98 -3.32 -6.01 -17.85
CA MET A 98 -4.60 -5.33 -17.69
C MET A 98 -5.03 -4.62 -18.97
N PHE A 99 -4.15 -3.86 -19.63
CA PHE A 99 -4.51 -3.21 -20.89
C PHE A 99 -4.86 -4.22 -21.98
N HIS A 100 -4.08 -5.28 -22.13
CA HIS A 100 -4.39 -6.33 -23.11
C HIS A 100 -5.79 -6.93 -22.90
N HIS A 101 -6.14 -7.29 -21.67
CA HIS A 101 -7.47 -7.86 -21.36
C HIS A 101 -8.62 -6.86 -21.57
N LEU A 102 -8.39 -5.56 -21.38
CA LEU A 102 -9.43 -4.55 -21.63
C LEU A 102 -9.63 -4.30 -23.14
N THR A 103 -8.57 -4.36 -23.94
CA THR A 103 -8.61 -3.95 -25.35
C THR A 103 -8.82 -5.07 -26.35
N ASP A 104 -8.48 -6.31 -26.00
CA ASP A 104 -8.62 -7.44 -26.90
C ASP A 104 -9.98 -8.13 -26.67
N GLU A 105 -10.90 -7.88 -27.60
CA GLU A 105 -12.28 -8.41 -27.59
C GLU A 105 -12.36 -9.95 -27.63
N SER A 106 -11.27 -10.65 -27.91
CA SER A 106 -11.22 -12.11 -27.82
C SER A 106 -11.13 -12.63 -26.38
N HIS A 107 -10.73 -11.79 -25.42
CA HIS A 107 -10.68 -12.16 -24.02
C HIS A 107 -12.07 -12.19 -23.38
N PRO A 108 -12.25 -12.94 -22.28
CA PRO A 108 -13.47 -12.89 -21.49
C PRO A 108 -13.79 -11.47 -21.00
N PRO A 109 -15.08 -11.10 -20.85
CA PRO A 109 -15.47 -9.75 -20.40
C PRO A 109 -15.08 -9.44 -18.95
N TYR A 110 -14.59 -10.43 -18.20
CA TYR A 110 -14.17 -10.28 -16.81
C TYR A 110 -12.92 -11.13 -16.54
N THR A 111 -11.92 -10.51 -15.91
CA THR A 111 -10.72 -11.20 -15.44
C THR A 111 -10.50 -10.89 -13.96
N PHE A 112 -10.23 -11.93 -13.17
CA PHE A 112 -10.04 -11.81 -11.73
C PHE A 112 -8.66 -12.35 -11.34
N TYR A 113 -7.86 -11.50 -10.70
CA TYR A 113 -6.56 -11.86 -10.16
C TYR A 113 -6.61 -11.88 -8.64
N PHE A 114 -5.96 -12.87 -8.04
CA PHE A 114 -5.80 -12.98 -6.59
C PHE A 114 -4.32 -12.97 -6.27
N THR A 115 -3.92 -12.08 -5.37
CA THR A 115 -2.52 -11.90 -5.00
C THR A 115 -2.40 -11.46 -3.55
N HIS A 116 -1.17 -11.15 -3.12
CA HIS A 116 -0.85 -10.71 -1.78
C HIS A 116 -0.69 -9.17 -1.71
N SER A 117 -0.74 -8.64 -0.49
CA SER A 117 -0.58 -7.21 -0.18
C SER A 117 0.61 -6.56 -0.90
N GLY A 118 1.78 -7.20 -0.83
CA GLY A 118 3.00 -6.68 -1.45
C GLY A 118 2.90 -6.53 -2.97
N THR A 119 2.06 -7.29 -3.66
CA THR A 119 1.81 -7.10 -5.11
C THR A 119 0.87 -5.94 -5.35
N ILE A 120 -0.21 -5.83 -4.57
CA ILE A 120 -1.16 -4.71 -4.64
C ILE A 120 -0.43 -3.39 -4.44
N LEU A 121 0.41 -3.28 -3.40
CA LEU A 121 1.19 -2.08 -3.12
C LEU A 121 2.15 -1.69 -4.26
N LYS A 122 2.77 -2.67 -4.93
CA LYS A 122 3.62 -2.41 -6.10
C LYS A 122 2.81 -1.87 -7.27
N VAL A 123 1.63 -2.43 -7.52
CA VAL A 123 0.72 -1.95 -8.58
C VAL A 123 0.19 -0.55 -8.26
N LEU A 124 -0.29 -0.30 -7.04
CA LEU A 124 -0.71 1.04 -6.61
C LEU A 124 0.43 2.06 -6.76
N SER A 125 1.65 1.66 -6.41
CA SER A 125 2.83 2.51 -6.55
C SER A 125 3.15 2.82 -8.02
N HIS A 126 3.07 1.80 -8.89
CA HIS A 126 3.25 1.93 -10.33
C HIS A 126 2.24 2.88 -10.96
N LEU A 127 0.99 2.80 -10.51
CA LEU A 127 -0.11 3.68 -10.89
C LEU A 127 -0.02 5.08 -10.26
N GLN A 128 1.06 5.37 -9.53
CA GLN A 128 1.35 6.65 -8.92
C GLN A 128 0.28 7.11 -7.89
N LEU A 129 -0.42 6.16 -7.25
CA LEU A 129 -1.40 6.43 -6.20
C LEU A 129 -0.77 6.53 -4.81
N TYR A 130 -1.30 7.44 -3.98
CA TYR A 130 -0.91 7.61 -2.57
C TYR A 130 0.57 7.97 -2.36
N ARG A 131 1.19 8.64 -3.33
CA ARG A 131 2.59 9.05 -3.25
C ARG A 131 2.75 10.33 -2.44
N ASP A 132 3.48 10.25 -1.34
CA ASP A 132 3.86 11.42 -0.55
C ASP A 132 4.82 12.37 -1.30
N PRO A 133 4.76 13.69 -1.04
CA PRO A 133 5.69 14.66 -1.62
C PRO A 133 7.16 14.43 -1.21
N LEU A 134 7.37 13.88 -0.02
CA LEU A 134 8.67 13.50 0.51
C LEU A 134 8.67 12.01 0.84
N PRO A 135 9.78 11.28 0.60
CA PRO A 135 9.86 9.89 0.99
C PRO A 135 9.61 9.69 2.49
N LEU A 136 8.90 8.62 2.84
CA LEU A 136 8.71 8.23 4.23
C LEU A 136 10.06 7.86 4.85
N SER A 137 10.38 8.46 5.99
CA SER A 137 11.66 8.26 6.67
C SER A 137 11.48 8.24 8.19
N ALA A 138 12.46 7.68 8.91
CA ALA A 138 12.44 7.60 10.36
C ALA A 138 12.26 8.96 11.05
N ASP A 139 12.77 10.02 10.43
CA ASP A 139 12.82 11.36 11.01
C ASP A 139 11.54 12.17 10.74
N LEU A 140 10.65 11.69 9.86
CA LEU A 140 9.47 12.41 9.41
C LEU A 140 8.18 11.66 9.74
N PHE A 141 7.87 11.53 11.03
CA PHE A 141 6.58 11.01 11.50
C PHE A 141 5.43 11.98 11.16
N ASN A 142 4.95 11.92 9.92
CA ASN A 142 3.86 12.74 9.41
C ASN A 142 2.51 12.04 9.61
N LYS A 143 1.64 12.64 10.42
CA LYS A 143 0.28 12.13 10.67
C LYS A 143 -0.66 12.31 9.46
N THR A 144 -0.32 13.17 8.50
CA THR A 144 -1.13 13.45 7.29
C THR A 144 -0.52 12.89 6.01
N ARG A 145 0.35 11.88 6.13
CA ARG A 145 0.94 11.15 4.98
C ARG A 145 -0.14 10.50 4.12
N LEU A 146 0.13 10.39 2.83
CA LEU A 146 -0.74 9.70 1.88
C LEU A 146 -0.53 8.19 1.91
N TRP A 147 0.73 7.74 2.03
CA TRP A 147 1.07 6.33 2.17
C TRP A 147 0.76 5.81 3.56
N ARG A 148 -0.46 5.28 3.72
CA ARG A 148 -0.97 4.74 4.99
C ARG A 148 -1.58 3.37 4.75
N THR A 149 -0.79 2.31 4.97
CA THR A 149 -1.13 0.92 4.66
C THR A 149 -2.36 0.42 5.40
N SER A 150 -2.60 0.90 6.63
CA SER A 150 -3.86 0.66 7.35
C SER A 150 -5.13 1.19 6.67
N GLN A 151 -4.98 2.03 5.63
CA GLN A 151 -6.07 2.55 4.81
C GLN A 151 -6.01 2.07 3.36
N ILE A 152 -4.82 1.83 2.81
CA ILE A 152 -4.65 1.49 1.39
C ILE A 152 -4.39 0.00 1.14
N ASP A 153 -4.08 -0.79 2.16
CA ASP A 153 -3.72 -2.21 2.02
C ASP A 153 -4.16 -3.01 3.27
N VAL A 154 -5.49 -3.03 3.45
CA VAL A 154 -6.18 -3.81 4.49
C VAL A 154 -6.54 -5.21 3.98
N PHE A 155 -7.02 -6.08 4.88
CA PHE A 155 -7.56 -7.39 4.48
C PHE A 155 -8.66 -7.24 3.42
N GLY A 156 -8.49 -7.94 2.30
CA GLY A 156 -9.45 -7.90 1.19
C GLY A 156 -9.33 -6.68 0.29
N SER A 157 -8.24 -5.91 0.38
CA SER A 157 -7.98 -4.79 -0.54
C SER A 157 -8.06 -5.25 -2.00
N ASN A 158 -8.78 -4.45 -2.79
CA ASN A 158 -9.05 -4.75 -4.20
C ASN A 158 -8.78 -3.53 -5.08
N LEU A 159 -8.37 -3.78 -6.31
CA LEU A 159 -8.18 -2.80 -7.36
C LEU A 159 -8.94 -3.28 -8.59
N ALA A 160 -9.79 -2.42 -9.15
CA ALA A 160 -10.63 -2.76 -10.30
C ALA A 160 -10.48 -1.70 -11.40
N PHE A 161 -10.52 -2.18 -12.63
CA PHE A 161 -10.58 -1.36 -13.84
C PHE A 161 -11.83 -1.79 -14.61
N VAL A 162 -12.72 -0.84 -14.88
CA VAL A 162 -13.97 -1.10 -15.61
C VAL A 162 -13.96 -0.30 -16.90
N LEU A 163 -14.00 -0.98 -18.03
CA LEU A 163 -14.09 -0.37 -19.35
C LEU A 163 -15.55 -0.08 -19.71
N PHE A 164 -15.81 1.16 -20.11
CA PHE A 164 -17.09 1.62 -20.63
C PHE A 164 -16.97 1.94 -22.11
N SER A 165 -17.96 1.51 -22.89
CA SER A 165 -18.19 2.02 -24.25
C SER A 165 -19.03 3.28 -24.18
N CYS A 166 -18.43 4.44 -24.43
CA CYS A 166 -19.09 5.74 -24.45
C CYS A 166 -19.28 6.22 -25.91
N LYS A 167 -20.09 7.26 -26.12
CA LYS A 167 -20.34 7.82 -27.47
C LYS A 167 -19.08 8.39 -28.11
N ASP A 168 -18.17 8.88 -27.27
CA ASP A 168 -16.91 9.55 -27.61
C ASP A 168 -15.69 8.62 -27.51
N GLY A 169 -15.90 7.31 -27.34
CA GLY A 169 -14.83 6.30 -27.29
C GLY A 169 -14.87 5.46 -26.02
N TYR A 170 -13.81 4.69 -25.79
CA TYR A 170 -13.66 3.87 -24.59
C TYR A 170 -13.14 4.69 -23.42
N LYS A 171 -13.74 4.50 -22.24
CA LYS A 171 -13.30 5.14 -21.00
C LYS A 171 -13.19 4.13 -19.86
N ILE A 172 -12.24 4.34 -18.95
CA ILE A 172 -11.97 3.48 -17.80
C ILE A 172 -12.39 4.17 -16.51
N LEU A 173 -13.09 3.43 -15.65
CA LEU A 173 -13.20 3.72 -14.22
C LEU A 173 -12.18 2.87 -13.46
N THR A 174 -11.29 3.53 -12.72
CA THR A 174 -10.41 2.86 -11.76
C THR A 174 -11.00 2.96 -10.36
N MET A 175 -11.06 1.85 -9.64
CA MET A 175 -11.52 1.80 -8.25
C MET A 175 -10.48 1.12 -7.38
N HIS A 176 -10.18 1.70 -6.23
CA HIS A 176 -9.39 1.06 -5.19
C HIS A 176 -10.25 0.93 -3.93
N GLN A 177 -10.39 -0.30 -3.43
CA GLN A 177 -11.31 -0.66 -2.34
C GLN A 177 -12.74 -0.13 -2.58
N GLU A 178 -13.29 -0.47 -3.75
CA GLU A 178 -14.63 -0.06 -4.21
C GLU A 178 -14.89 1.46 -4.28
N ARG A 179 -13.84 2.29 -4.20
CA ARG A 179 -13.95 3.74 -4.32
C ARG A 179 -13.28 4.21 -5.61
N PRO A 180 -13.95 5.06 -6.42
CA PRO A 180 -13.32 5.69 -7.57
C PRO A 180 -12.01 6.39 -7.18
N VAL A 181 -10.97 6.20 -7.98
CA VAL A 181 -9.70 6.90 -7.84
C VAL A 181 -9.28 7.46 -9.19
N THR A 182 -8.78 8.69 -9.19
CA THR A 182 -8.27 9.34 -10.39
C THR A 182 -6.80 8.99 -10.56
N LEU A 183 -6.47 8.38 -11.70
CA LEU A 183 -5.09 8.10 -12.07
C LEU A 183 -4.44 9.34 -12.70
N PRO A 184 -3.11 9.52 -12.56
CA PRO A 184 -2.40 10.54 -13.32
C PRO A 184 -2.60 10.37 -14.83
N GLY A 185 -2.75 11.49 -15.54
CA GLY A 185 -3.11 11.51 -16.96
C GLY A 185 -4.61 11.46 -17.24
N CYS A 186 -5.46 11.28 -16.22
CA CYS A 186 -6.91 11.30 -16.34
C CYS A 186 -7.53 12.64 -15.86
N PRO A 187 -8.72 13.01 -16.36
CA PRO A 187 -9.48 14.14 -15.82
C PRO A 187 -9.95 13.89 -14.38
N GLU A 188 -10.05 14.93 -13.55
CA GLU A 188 -10.47 14.81 -12.15
C GLU A 188 -11.94 14.43 -11.98
N ASP A 189 -12.81 14.97 -12.84
CA ASP A 189 -14.29 14.90 -12.70
C ASP A 189 -14.97 14.06 -13.81
N ASP A 190 -14.24 13.19 -14.53
CA ASP A 190 -14.81 12.31 -15.57
C ASP A 190 -14.10 10.94 -15.60
N LEU A 191 -14.68 9.97 -16.31
CA LEU A 191 -14.03 8.71 -16.63
C LEU A 191 -12.78 8.96 -17.48
N CYS A 192 -11.74 8.15 -17.27
CA CYS A 192 -10.48 8.33 -17.97
C CYS A 192 -10.56 7.83 -19.41
N PRO A 193 -10.28 8.64 -20.44
CA PRO A 193 -10.16 8.12 -21.81
C PRO A 193 -9.08 7.04 -21.88
N LEU A 194 -9.42 5.89 -22.48
CA LEU A 194 -8.51 4.74 -22.59
C LEU A 194 -7.18 5.14 -23.23
N ASP A 195 -7.24 5.88 -24.34
CA ASP A 195 -6.06 6.32 -25.09
C ASP A 195 -5.14 7.21 -24.25
N SER A 196 -5.70 8.15 -23.47
CA SER A 196 -4.93 9.02 -22.57
C SER A 196 -4.24 8.22 -21.47
N LEU A 197 -4.90 7.20 -20.93
CA LEU A 197 -4.31 6.32 -19.93
C LEU A 197 -3.18 5.47 -20.52
N GLN A 198 -3.40 4.89 -21.71
CA GLN A 198 -2.37 4.13 -22.43
C GLN A 198 -1.17 5.01 -22.79
N ASP A 199 -1.41 6.24 -23.26
CA ASP A 199 -0.38 7.23 -23.55
C ASP A 199 0.49 7.53 -22.33
N PHE A 200 -0.14 7.72 -21.17
CA PHE A 200 0.55 8.03 -19.93
C PHE A 200 1.48 6.89 -19.47
N TYR A 201 1.02 5.63 -19.56
CA TYR A 201 1.80 4.46 -19.14
C TYR A 201 2.67 3.85 -20.24
N ARG A 202 2.56 4.29 -21.49
CA ARG A 202 3.29 3.76 -22.66
C ARG A 202 4.76 3.52 -22.38
N HIS A 203 5.47 4.54 -21.89
CA HIS A 203 6.91 4.43 -21.64
C HIS A 203 7.23 3.33 -20.65
N SER A 204 6.44 3.18 -19.59
CA SER A 204 6.67 2.15 -18.57
C SER A 204 6.33 0.75 -19.06
N ILE A 205 5.42 0.62 -20.01
CA ILE A 205 4.99 -0.66 -20.59
C ILE A 205 5.97 -1.11 -21.68
N GLU A 206 6.33 -0.23 -22.61
CA GLU A 206 7.24 -0.56 -23.72
C GLU A 206 8.67 -0.86 -23.23
N ASN A 207 9.07 -0.30 -22.09
CA ASN A 207 10.38 -0.54 -21.47
C ASN A 207 10.27 -1.48 -20.26
N CYS A 208 9.26 -2.34 -20.25
CA CYS A 208 9.03 -3.34 -19.19
C CYS A 208 9.89 -4.59 -19.40
N ASP A 209 11.20 -4.47 -19.19
CA ASP A 209 12.10 -5.64 -19.22
C ASP A 209 12.24 -6.24 -17.82
N PHE A 210 11.30 -7.12 -17.46
CA PHE A 210 11.26 -7.77 -16.15
C PHE A 210 12.53 -8.58 -15.87
N ASP A 211 13.03 -9.31 -16.87
CA ASP A 211 14.21 -10.15 -16.73
C ASP A 211 15.46 -9.30 -16.48
N GLN A 212 15.59 -8.16 -17.17
CA GLN A 212 16.65 -7.20 -16.90
C GLN A 212 16.53 -6.58 -15.51
N PHE A 213 15.32 -6.19 -15.07
CA PHE A 213 15.12 -5.61 -13.75
C PHE A 213 15.51 -6.58 -12.63
N CYS A 214 15.21 -7.86 -12.80
CA CYS A 214 15.40 -8.90 -11.79
C CYS A 214 16.68 -9.71 -11.98
N HIS A 215 17.56 -9.34 -12.92
CA HIS A 215 18.84 -10.01 -13.11
C HIS A 215 19.70 -9.88 -11.86
N LEU A 216 20.20 -11.01 -11.38
CA LEU A 216 21.22 -11.06 -10.34
C LEU A 216 22.54 -11.38 -11.04
N ASP A 217 23.51 -10.47 -10.95
CA ASP A 217 24.87 -10.75 -11.39
C ASP A 217 25.39 -11.96 -10.59
N THR A 218 25.60 -13.08 -11.29
CA THR A 218 26.13 -14.33 -10.72
C THR A 218 27.63 -14.26 -10.47
#